data_AF-A0AAW8HN73-F1
#
_entry.id   AF-A0AAW8HN73-F1
#
_cell.length_a   1.000
_cell.length_b   1.000
_cell.length_c   1.000
_cell.angle_alpha   90.00
_cell.angle_beta   90.00
_cell.angle_gamma   90.00
#
_symmetry.space_group_name_H-M   'P 1'
#
loop_
_entity.id
_entity.type
_entity.pdbx_description
1 polymer ?
#
loop_
_entity_poly.entity_id
_entity_poly.type
_entity_poly.pdbx_seq_one_letter_code
_entity_poly.pdbx_strand_id
1 'polypeptide(L)'
;MKRTFIKKEGVLLNALARYLLGERQGNRLMTIEALAVACGTSVGLTQAALKSLEASGAVCIERRGRNGSYLLAVDHKALLANIDISNVVCAMPLPYTRMYEGLASGLKALFEGVPFYYAHMRGADSRVECLLGGVYDMAVVSRLAASSYLTEGHLSAVLELGPHTYVGEHRLICRSGRANAIRRVGIDGRSADQKMLTRACFERRNVEYVALSYHESLARVARGDIDAVVWNVVDEQVLNGLGLEARPLPQDPRLLAATEAVVLIRADDYPIKTLFNALVDKERLLDHQRRVIRGELEPHY
;
A
#
# COMPACT_ATOMS: atom_id res chain seq x y z
N MET A 1 20.89 -18.21 2.59
CA MET A 1 21.87 -18.65 1.56
C MET A 1 23.17 -17.86 1.73
N LYS A 2 24.31 -18.55 1.63
CA LYS A 2 25.67 -17.98 1.78
C LYS A 2 25.89 -16.81 0.80
N ARG A 3 26.32 -15.65 1.31
CA ARG A 3 26.82 -14.51 0.53
C ARG A 3 28.05 -14.96 -0.27
N THR A 4 27.80 -15.43 -1.49
CA THR A 4 28.84 -15.89 -2.41
C THR A 4 29.09 -14.75 -3.38
N PHE A 5 30.32 -14.23 -3.39
CA PHE A 5 30.85 -13.17 -4.27
C PHE A 5 29.93 -12.74 -5.42
N ILE A 6 29.19 -11.63 -5.25
CA ILE A 6 28.55 -10.98 -6.39
C ILE A 6 29.69 -10.44 -7.26
N LYS A 7 29.84 -10.96 -8.49
CA LYS A 7 30.78 -10.40 -9.47
C LYS A 7 30.44 -8.92 -9.65
N LYS A 8 31.44 -8.03 -9.72
CA LYS A 8 31.24 -6.57 -9.92
C LYS A 8 30.29 -6.25 -11.08
N GLU A 9 30.29 -7.07 -12.13
CA GLU A 9 29.35 -6.98 -13.25
C GLU A 9 27.88 -7.16 -12.85
N GLY A 10 27.55 -8.09 -11.95
CA GLY A 10 26.18 -8.30 -11.49
C GLY A 10 25.65 -7.13 -10.67
N VAL A 11 26.50 -6.54 -9.82
CA VAL A 11 26.15 -5.31 -9.08
C VAL A 11 25.89 -4.15 -10.05
N LEU A 12 26.72 -4.01 -11.08
CA LEU A 12 26.60 -2.96 -12.09
C LEU A 12 25.35 -3.15 -12.97
N LEU A 13 25.05 -4.38 -13.41
CA LEU A 13 23.84 -4.69 -14.16
C LEU A 13 22.58 -4.36 -13.35
N ASN A 14 22.57 -4.72 -12.06
CA ASN A 14 21.48 -4.39 -11.16
C ASN A 14 21.30 -2.87 -11.00
N ALA A 15 22.39 -2.13 -10.79
CA ALA A 15 22.36 -0.67 -10.66
C ALA A 15 21.84 0.01 -11.95
N LEU A 16 22.32 -0.43 -13.12
CA LEU A 16 21.87 0.09 -14.41
C LEU A 16 20.42 -0.29 -14.72
N ALA A 17 20.00 -1.50 -14.40
CA ALA A 17 18.62 -1.93 -14.59
C ALA A 17 17.65 -1.11 -13.71
N ARG A 18 18.03 -0.81 -12.45
CA ARG A 18 17.27 0.09 -11.57
C ARG A 18 17.18 1.51 -12.13
N TYR A 19 18.29 2.04 -12.64
CA TYR A 19 18.30 3.34 -13.30
C TYR A 19 17.30 3.36 -14.49
N LEU A 20 17.39 2.38 -15.37
CA LEU A 20 16.57 2.30 -16.58
C LEU A 20 15.09 2.03 -16.30
N LEU A 21 14.74 1.34 -15.21
CA LEU A 21 13.35 1.19 -14.78
C LEU A 21 12.70 2.54 -14.45
N GLY A 22 13.47 3.51 -13.95
CA GLY A 22 12.97 4.85 -13.62
C GLY A 22 12.80 5.76 -14.85
N GLU A 23 13.23 5.34 -16.03
CA GLU A 23 13.22 6.15 -17.24
C GLU A 23 11.98 5.88 -18.11
N ARG A 24 11.49 6.94 -18.78
CA ARG A 24 10.36 6.83 -19.71
C ARG A 24 10.87 6.70 -21.15
N GLN A 25 10.07 6.05 -21.98
CA GLN A 25 10.31 6.05 -23.42
C GLN A 25 10.41 7.50 -23.95
N GLY A 26 11.45 7.78 -24.73
CA GLY A 26 11.80 9.10 -25.23
C GLY A 26 12.74 9.91 -24.33
N ASN A 27 13.01 9.46 -23.09
CA ASN A 27 13.92 10.17 -22.20
C ASN A 27 15.35 10.16 -22.74
N ARG A 28 16.05 11.28 -22.53
CA ARG A 28 17.50 11.37 -22.73
C ARG A 28 18.20 10.75 -21.53
N LEU A 29 18.98 9.70 -21.78
CA LEU A 29 19.72 9.00 -20.75
C LEU A 29 20.93 9.81 -20.28
N MET A 30 21.38 9.54 -19.05
CA MET A 30 22.65 10.00 -18.53
C MET A 30 23.80 9.60 -19.45
N THR A 31 24.87 10.40 -19.49
CA THR A 31 26.07 10.01 -20.24
C THR A 31 26.72 8.80 -19.60
N ILE A 32 27.52 8.08 -20.38
CA ILE A 32 28.19 6.88 -19.87
C ILE A 32 29.17 7.21 -18.75
N GLU A 33 29.80 8.39 -18.81
CA GLU A 33 30.69 8.90 -17.76
C GLU A 33 29.91 9.21 -16.47
N ALA A 34 28.74 9.84 -16.59
CA ALA A 34 27.89 10.14 -15.45
C ALA A 34 27.35 8.85 -14.80
N LEU A 35 26.96 7.85 -15.60
CA LEU A 35 26.56 6.53 -15.10
C LEU A 35 27.72 5.79 -14.42
N ALA A 36 28.93 5.86 -14.99
CA ALA A 36 30.12 5.24 -14.41
C ALA A 36 30.45 5.85 -13.03
N VAL A 37 30.36 7.18 -12.91
CA VAL A 37 30.52 7.89 -11.63
C VAL A 37 29.44 7.48 -10.64
N ALA A 38 28.16 7.48 -11.05
CA ALA A 38 27.05 7.11 -10.19
C ALA A 38 27.13 5.67 -9.69
N CYS A 39 27.64 4.75 -10.51
CA CYS A 39 27.82 3.34 -10.15
C CYS A 39 29.16 3.02 -9.48
N GLY A 40 30.10 3.98 -9.38
CA GLY A 40 31.44 3.75 -8.86
C GLY A 40 32.26 2.75 -9.69
N THR A 41 32.10 2.73 -11.01
CA THR A 41 32.78 1.79 -11.93
C THR A 41 33.49 2.51 -13.08
N SER A 42 34.22 1.77 -13.93
CA SER A 42 34.86 2.33 -15.11
C SER A 42 33.86 2.52 -16.25
N VAL A 43 34.13 3.49 -17.14
CA VAL A 43 33.33 3.75 -18.34
C VAL A 43 33.18 2.49 -19.21
N GLY A 44 34.28 1.75 -19.42
CA GLY A 44 34.26 0.53 -20.22
C GLY A 44 33.36 -0.57 -19.63
N LEU A 45 33.40 -0.77 -18.31
CA LEU A 45 32.51 -1.72 -17.63
C LEU A 45 31.04 -1.29 -17.71
N THR A 46 30.77 0.00 -17.47
CA THR A 46 29.41 0.57 -17.57
C THR A 46 28.85 0.38 -18.97
N GLN A 47 29.68 0.62 -20.00
CA GLN A 47 29.28 0.47 -21.39
C GLN A 47 29.02 -1.00 -21.76
N ALA A 48 29.85 -1.91 -21.28
CA ALA A 48 29.66 -3.34 -21.50
C ALA A 48 28.38 -3.85 -20.83
N ALA A 49 28.11 -3.43 -19.59
CA ALA A 49 26.90 -3.79 -18.87
C ALA A 49 25.64 -3.22 -19.54
N LEU A 50 25.67 -1.96 -20.00
CA LEU A 50 24.55 -1.36 -20.73
C LEU A 50 24.29 -2.09 -22.05
N LYS A 51 25.34 -2.49 -22.79
CA LYS A 51 25.20 -3.32 -23.99
C LYS A 51 24.61 -4.70 -23.70
N SER A 52 24.91 -5.28 -22.54
CA SER A 52 24.32 -6.56 -22.12
C SER A 52 22.81 -6.44 -21.89
N LEU A 53 22.35 -5.33 -21.28
CA LEU A 53 20.93 -5.04 -21.10
C LEU A 53 20.21 -4.76 -22.43
N GLU A 54 20.87 -4.11 -23.40
CA GLU A 54 20.34 -3.98 -24.76
C GLU A 54 20.28 -5.35 -25.47
N ALA A 55 21.32 -6.17 -25.36
CA ALA A 55 21.39 -7.48 -26.01
C ALA A 55 20.37 -8.48 -25.47
N SER A 56 19.95 -8.36 -24.20
CA SER A 56 18.88 -9.16 -23.63
C SER A 56 17.48 -8.70 -24.05
N GLY A 57 17.37 -7.60 -24.80
CA GLY A 57 16.11 -7.00 -25.20
C GLY A 57 15.43 -6.19 -24.09
N ALA A 58 16.10 -5.99 -22.95
CA ALA A 58 15.51 -5.26 -21.83
C ALA A 58 15.31 -3.76 -22.13
N VAL A 59 16.16 -3.19 -23.00
CA VAL A 59 16.04 -1.80 -23.47
C VAL A 59 16.46 -1.67 -24.93
N CYS A 60 15.92 -0.67 -25.61
CA CYS A 60 16.40 -0.21 -26.90
C CYS A 60 16.90 1.23 -26.77
N ILE A 61 18.16 1.51 -27.12
CA ILE A 61 18.78 2.81 -26.94
C ILE A 61 19.26 3.36 -28.29
N GLU A 62 18.77 4.53 -28.64
CA GLU A 62 19.25 5.27 -29.81
C GLU A 62 20.43 6.16 -29.43
N ARG A 63 21.61 5.88 -30.02
CA ARG A 63 22.81 6.67 -29.79
C ARG A 63 22.96 7.74 -30.88
N ARG A 64 22.86 9.02 -30.50
CA ARG A 64 22.96 10.18 -31.41
C ARG A 64 24.27 10.96 -31.25
N GLY A 65 25.34 10.30 -30.80
CA GLY A 65 26.66 10.92 -30.62
C GLY A 65 26.62 12.12 -29.68
N ARG A 66 27.04 13.31 -30.17
CA ARG A 66 27.04 14.57 -29.39
C ARG A 66 25.66 14.97 -28.86
N ASN A 67 24.59 14.48 -29.49
CA ASN A 67 23.22 14.78 -29.08
C ASN A 67 22.71 13.88 -27.93
N GLY A 68 23.54 12.96 -27.43
CA GLY A 68 23.23 12.05 -26.33
C GLY A 68 22.62 10.71 -26.77
N SER A 69 22.18 9.93 -25.79
CA SER A 69 21.48 8.65 -26.00
C SER A 69 20.04 8.76 -25.52
N TYR A 70 19.10 8.18 -26.26
CA TYR A 70 17.67 8.24 -25.97
C TYR A 70 17.11 6.83 -25.81
N LEU A 71 16.22 6.66 -24.83
CA LEU A 71 15.54 5.39 -24.60
C LEU A 71 14.37 5.22 -25.58
N LEU A 72 14.47 4.30 -26.53
CA LEU A 72 13.43 4.04 -27.52
C LEU A 72 12.36 3.07 -27.04
N ALA A 73 12.73 2.08 -26.22
CA ALA A 73 11.82 1.10 -25.66
C ALA A 73 12.41 0.53 -24.36
N VAL A 74 11.53 0.10 -23.47
CA VAL A 74 11.86 -0.56 -22.22
C VAL A 74 10.96 -1.77 -22.05
N ASP A 75 11.54 -2.91 -21.73
CA ASP A 75 10.84 -4.08 -21.23
C ASP A 75 11.09 -4.18 -19.72
N HIS A 76 10.11 -3.72 -18.94
CA HIS A 76 10.20 -3.72 -17.48
C HIS A 76 10.41 -5.13 -16.91
N LYS A 77 9.80 -6.15 -17.51
CA LYS A 77 9.91 -7.54 -17.04
C LYS A 77 11.32 -8.08 -17.27
N ALA A 78 11.89 -7.80 -18.44
CA ALA A 78 13.27 -8.16 -18.75
C ALA A 78 14.28 -7.39 -17.88
N LEU A 79 14.03 -6.10 -17.60
CA LEU A 79 14.85 -5.32 -16.67
C LEU A 79 14.79 -5.89 -15.24
N LEU A 80 13.60 -6.26 -14.76
CA LEU A 80 13.41 -6.83 -13.44
C LEU A 80 14.14 -8.16 -13.24
N ALA A 81 14.27 -8.98 -14.28
CA ALA A 81 15.07 -10.20 -14.24
C ALA A 81 16.56 -9.96 -13.93
N ASN A 82 17.05 -8.74 -14.13
CA ASN A 82 18.42 -8.31 -13.83
C ASN A 82 18.54 -7.63 -12.46
N ILE A 83 17.43 -7.41 -11.77
CA ILE A 83 17.39 -6.81 -10.44
C ILE A 83 17.17 -7.92 -9.41
N ASP A 84 17.95 -7.88 -8.35
CA ASP A 84 17.84 -8.78 -7.20
C ASP A 84 16.66 -8.38 -6.30
N ILE A 85 15.45 -8.37 -6.87
CA ILE A 85 14.18 -8.31 -6.13
C ILE A 85 13.60 -9.72 -6.23
N SER A 86 13.84 -10.53 -5.21
CA SER A 86 13.42 -11.93 -5.22
C SER A 86 11.89 -12.06 -5.16
N ASN A 87 11.26 -11.37 -4.20
CA ASN A 87 9.81 -11.25 -4.06
C ASN A 87 9.47 -9.88 -3.49
N VAL A 88 8.28 -9.38 -3.79
CA VAL A 88 7.66 -8.23 -3.11
C VAL A 88 6.52 -8.75 -2.25
N VAL A 89 6.62 -8.54 -0.94
CA VAL A 89 5.60 -8.93 0.03
C VAL A 89 4.89 -7.69 0.56
N CYS A 90 3.59 -7.63 0.30
CA CYS A 90 2.72 -6.54 0.73
C CYS A 90 1.83 -6.99 1.90
N ALA A 91 1.96 -6.34 3.04
CA ALA A 91 1.06 -6.54 4.15
C ALA A 91 -0.24 -5.77 3.95
N MET A 92 -1.38 -6.44 4.03
CA MET A 92 -2.69 -5.79 3.89
C MET A 92 -3.73 -6.42 4.84
N PRO A 93 -4.88 -5.78 5.06
CA PRO A 93 -6.01 -6.41 5.76
C PRO A 93 -6.46 -7.72 5.09
N LEU A 94 -7.23 -8.53 5.82
CA LEU A 94 -7.93 -9.66 5.19
C LEU A 94 -8.94 -9.11 4.16
N PRO A 95 -9.06 -9.71 2.97
CA PRO A 95 -9.92 -9.22 1.91
C PRO A 95 -11.37 -9.69 2.13
N TYR A 96 -12.00 -9.23 3.22
CA TYR A 96 -13.36 -9.63 3.58
C TYR A 96 -14.46 -8.71 2.99
N THR A 97 -14.07 -7.73 2.17
CA THR A 97 -15.00 -6.85 1.44
C THR A 97 -14.60 -6.78 -0.01
N ARG A 98 -15.57 -6.59 -0.92
CA ARG A 98 -15.29 -6.35 -2.35
C ARG A 98 -14.33 -5.18 -2.58
N MET A 99 -14.33 -4.19 -1.70
CA MET A 99 -13.40 -3.06 -1.77
C MET A 99 -11.95 -3.49 -1.51
N TYR A 100 -11.72 -4.33 -0.49
CA TYR A 100 -10.40 -4.90 -0.24
C TYR A 100 -9.98 -5.89 -1.32
N GLU A 101 -10.89 -6.72 -1.82
CA GLU A 101 -10.62 -7.63 -2.94
C GLU A 101 -10.19 -6.85 -4.19
N GLY A 102 -10.91 -5.79 -4.53
CA GLY A 102 -10.59 -4.93 -5.67
C GLY A 102 -9.28 -4.17 -5.50
N LEU A 103 -8.98 -3.68 -4.29
CA LEU A 103 -7.71 -3.05 -3.97
C LEU A 103 -6.55 -4.03 -4.13
N ALA A 104 -6.68 -5.22 -3.55
CA ALA A 104 -5.67 -6.27 -3.61
C ALA A 104 -5.43 -6.71 -5.07
N SER A 105 -6.51 -6.91 -5.82
CA SER A 105 -6.40 -7.35 -7.21
C SER A 105 -5.80 -6.28 -8.11
N GLY A 106 -6.24 -5.03 -7.98
CA GLY A 106 -5.71 -3.90 -8.76
C GLY A 106 -4.24 -3.64 -8.46
N LEU A 107 -3.85 -3.68 -7.18
CA LEU A 107 -2.45 -3.53 -6.80
C LEU A 107 -1.59 -4.68 -7.32
N LYS A 108 -2.04 -5.94 -7.23
CA LYS A 108 -1.27 -7.08 -7.80
C LYS A 108 -1.13 -6.98 -9.32
N ALA A 109 -2.15 -6.49 -10.03
CA ALA A 109 -2.12 -6.32 -11.48
C ALA A 109 -1.09 -5.27 -11.95
N LEU A 110 -0.73 -4.29 -11.11
CA LEU A 110 0.35 -3.34 -11.41
C LEU A 110 1.74 -4.00 -11.37
N PHE A 111 1.89 -5.07 -10.60
CA PHE A 111 3.15 -5.80 -10.43
C PHE A 111 3.22 -7.03 -11.35
N GLU A 112 2.54 -7.01 -12.49
CA GLU A 112 2.60 -8.09 -13.47
C GLU A 112 4.05 -8.35 -13.91
N GLY A 113 4.52 -9.59 -13.77
CA GLY A 113 5.91 -9.96 -14.05
C GLY A 113 6.87 -9.84 -12.85
N VAL A 114 6.42 -9.30 -11.71
CA VAL A 114 7.14 -9.33 -10.43
C VAL A 114 6.52 -10.41 -9.54
N PRO A 115 7.31 -11.26 -8.86
CA PRO A 115 6.79 -12.15 -7.83
C PRO A 115 6.20 -11.35 -6.66
N PHE A 116 4.89 -11.15 -6.67
CA PHE A 116 4.17 -10.31 -5.72
C PHE A 116 3.21 -11.14 -4.87
N TYR A 117 3.30 -11.00 -3.55
CA TYR A 117 2.51 -11.77 -2.59
C TYR A 117 1.89 -10.88 -1.51
N TYR A 118 0.71 -11.28 -1.04
CA TYR A 118 0.09 -10.66 0.11
C TYR A 118 0.37 -11.42 1.40
N ALA A 119 0.67 -10.67 2.45
CA ALA A 119 0.59 -11.13 3.83
C ALA A 119 -0.65 -10.52 4.48
N HIS A 120 -1.71 -11.31 4.64
CA HIS A 120 -2.95 -10.82 5.24
C HIS A 120 -2.82 -10.76 6.77
N MET A 121 -2.85 -9.54 7.31
CA MET A 121 -2.65 -9.30 8.73
C MET A 121 -3.62 -8.24 9.28
N ARG A 122 -4.22 -8.55 10.42
CA ARG A 122 -5.09 -7.61 11.14
C ARG A 122 -4.27 -6.58 11.91
N GLY A 123 -4.82 -5.38 12.00
CA GLY A 123 -4.24 -4.26 12.74
C GLY A 123 -3.18 -3.51 11.95
N ALA A 124 -3.37 -2.20 11.81
CA ALA A 124 -2.42 -1.34 11.09
C ALA A 124 -1.07 -1.28 11.82
N ASP A 125 -1.10 -1.18 13.16
CA ASP A 125 0.10 -1.10 14.01
C ASP A 125 1.05 -2.27 13.75
N SER A 126 0.55 -3.52 13.79
CA SER A 126 1.38 -4.71 13.54
C SER A 126 1.94 -4.78 12.12
N ARG A 127 1.16 -4.36 11.11
CA ARG A 127 1.66 -4.32 9.72
C ARG A 127 2.80 -3.33 9.57
N VAL A 128 2.67 -2.16 10.18
CA VAL A 128 3.69 -1.10 10.13
C VAL A 128 4.93 -1.48 10.92
N GLU A 129 4.77 -2.11 12.09
CA GLU A 129 5.89 -2.65 12.87
C GLU A 129 6.70 -3.68 12.05
N CYS A 130 6.02 -4.62 11.39
CA CYS A 130 6.67 -5.59 10.51
C CYS A 130 7.35 -4.94 9.28
N LEU A 131 6.76 -3.88 8.72
CA LEU A 131 7.36 -3.11 7.63
C LEU A 131 8.66 -2.43 8.07
N LEU A 132 8.64 -1.76 9.22
CA LEU A 132 9.83 -1.14 9.83
C LEU A 132 10.90 -2.19 10.15
N GLY A 133 10.49 -3.36 10.64
CA GLY A 133 11.38 -4.48 10.95
C GLY A 133 11.95 -5.23 9.74
N GLY A 134 11.61 -4.83 8.50
CA GLY A 134 12.14 -5.49 7.30
C GLY A 134 11.45 -6.80 6.91
N VAL A 135 10.34 -7.15 7.57
CA VAL A 135 9.60 -8.40 7.30
C VAL A 135 8.79 -8.30 6.01
N TYR A 136 8.24 -7.12 5.74
CA TYR A 136 7.48 -6.80 4.53
C TYR A 136 8.14 -5.66 3.77
N ASP A 137 7.90 -5.61 2.47
CA ASP A 137 8.40 -4.55 1.59
C ASP A 137 7.43 -3.37 1.57
N MET A 138 6.13 -3.65 1.72
CA MET A 138 5.07 -2.65 1.69
C MET A 138 3.98 -2.96 2.72
N ALA A 139 3.26 -1.93 3.16
CA ALA A 139 2.05 -2.09 3.97
C ALA A 139 0.91 -1.20 3.47
N VAL A 140 -0.28 -1.78 3.31
CA VAL A 140 -1.52 -1.04 3.03
C VAL A 140 -2.18 -0.63 4.34
N VAL A 141 -2.48 0.66 4.48
CA VAL A 141 -3.20 1.25 5.60
C VAL A 141 -4.17 2.32 5.11
N SER A 142 -5.00 2.87 5.99
CA SER A 142 -5.79 4.06 5.67
C SER A 142 -4.91 5.32 5.63
N ARG A 143 -5.36 6.40 4.99
CA ARG A 143 -4.70 7.72 5.05
C ARG A 143 -4.69 8.29 6.47
N LEU A 144 -5.77 8.04 7.22
CA LEU A 144 -5.86 8.44 8.62
C LEU A 144 -4.74 7.80 9.44
N ALA A 145 -4.58 6.48 9.39
CA ALA A 145 -3.51 5.77 10.08
C ALA A 145 -2.12 6.12 9.54
N ALA A 146 -1.95 6.23 8.22
CA ALA A 146 -0.68 6.62 7.60
C ALA A 146 -0.14 7.93 8.18
N SER A 147 -1.02 8.92 8.40
CA SER A 147 -0.61 10.23 8.91
C SER A 147 0.14 10.15 10.24
N SER A 148 -0.22 9.23 11.15
CA SER A 148 0.48 9.04 12.41
C SER A 148 1.81 8.30 12.30
N TYR A 149 2.01 7.47 11.27
CA TYR A 149 3.26 6.72 11.10
C TYR A 149 4.31 7.49 10.30
N LEU A 150 3.87 8.43 9.45
CA LEU A 150 4.76 9.24 8.63
C LEU A 150 5.49 10.35 9.41
N THR A 151 5.01 10.72 10.60
CA THR A 151 5.60 11.81 11.41
C THR A 151 7.04 11.52 11.86
N GLU A 152 7.40 10.25 12.01
CA GLU A 152 8.75 9.84 12.45
C GLU A 152 9.77 9.84 11.29
N GLY A 153 9.33 9.96 10.04
CA GLY A 153 10.20 10.03 8.86
C GLY A 153 10.85 8.70 8.43
N HIS A 154 10.60 7.60 9.14
CA HIS A 154 11.12 6.27 8.79
C HIS A 154 10.35 5.58 7.65
N LEU A 155 9.17 6.11 7.31
CA LEU A 155 8.29 5.57 6.28
C LEU A 155 8.01 6.62 5.21
N SER A 156 7.65 6.14 4.01
CA SER A 156 7.21 6.97 2.90
C SER A 156 5.91 6.41 2.33
N ALA A 157 4.95 7.30 2.07
CA ALA A 157 3.77 6.96 1.27
C ALA A 157 4.14 7.02 -0.21
N VAL A 158 4.06 5.88 -0.90
CA VAL A 158 4.33 5.78 -2.34
C VAL A 158 3.05 5.80 -3.18
N LEU A 159 1.90 5.58 -2.54
CA LEU A 159 0.60 5.66 -3.19
C LEU A 159 -0.44 6.21 -2.23
N GLU A 160 -1.18 7.20 -2.71
CA GLU A 160 -2.38 7.74 -2.08
C GLU A 160 -3.52 7.63 -3.10
N LEU A 161 -4.48 6.74 -2.83
CA LEU A 161 -5.49 6.36 -3.82
C LEU A 161 -6.72 7.28 -3.84
N GLY A 162 -6.85 8.18 -2.85
CA GLY A 162 -8.03 9.02 -2.66
C GLY A 162 -9.15 8.31 -1.89
N PRO A 163 -10.20 9.06 -1.51
CA PRO A 163 -11.29 8.55 -0.68
C PRO A 163 -12.02 7.34 -1.28
N HIS A 164 -12.63 6.53 -0.41
CA HIS A 164 -13.44 5.35 -0.75
C HIS A 164 -12.69 4.26 -1.54
N THR A 165 -11.40 4.09 -1.25
CA THR A 165 -10.52 3.08 -1.88
C THR A 165 -10.04 2.01 -0.90
N TYR A 166 -10.23 2.21 0.41
CA TYR A 166 -9.83 1.27 1.46
C TYR A 166 -11.03 0.61 2.12
N VAL A 167 -11.93 1.41 2.67
CA VAL A 167 -13.17 0.99 3.32
C VAL A 167 -14.31 1.94 2.95
N GLY A 168 -15.54 1.48 3.17
CA GLY A 168 -16.71 2.34 3.17
C GLY A 168 -16.69 3.33 4.34
N GLU A 169 -17.86 3.74 4.79
CA GLU A 169 -17.97 4.72 5.88
C GLU A 169 -17.93 4.06 7.26
N HIS A 170 -17.27 4.73 8.19
CA HIS A 170 -17.39 4.39 9.60
C HIS A 170 -18.66 5.01 10.18
N ARG A 171 -19.40 4.22 10.95
CA ARG A 171 -20.62 4.63 11.64
C ARG A 171 -20.55 4.26 13.11
N LEU A 172 -21.36 4.95 13.91
CA LEU A 172 -21.57 4.60 15.30
C LEU A 172 -22.64 3.53 15.40
N ILE A 173 -22.27 2.34 15.86
CA ILE A 173 -23.19 1.23 16.06
C ILE A 173 -23.62 1.21 17.51
N CYS A 174 -24.92 1.20 17.76
CA CYS A 174 -25.48 1.12 19.11
C CYS A 174 -26.80 0.35 19.08
N ARG A 175 -27.34 0.01 20.26
CA ARG A 175 -28.68 -0.60 20.34
C ARG A 175 -29.75 0.38 19.88
N SER A 176 -30.76 -0.11 19.17
CA SER A 176 -31.83 0.73 18.61
C SER A 176 -32.50 1.60 19.67
N GLY A 177 -32.64 2.90 19.38
CA GLY A 177 -33.23 3.87 20.31
C GLY A 177 -32.39 4.23 21.55
N ARG A 178 -31.15 3.74 21.68
CA ARG A 178 -30.29 3.97 22.87
C ARG A 178 -29.11 4.92 22.64
N ALA A 179 -29.01 5.56 21.48
CA ALA A 179 -27.88 6.44 21.15
C ALA A 179 -27.66 7.64 22.10
N ASN A 180 -28.72 8.12 22.76
CA ASN A 180 -28.62 9.24 23.72
C ASN A 180 -28.11 8.80 25.11
N ALA A 181 -27.96 7.49 25.35
CA ALA A 181 -27.58 6.92 26.65
C ALA A 181 -26.25 6.17 26.61
N ILE A 182 -25.35 6.53 25.68
CA ILE A 182 -24.05 5.87 25.52
C ILE A 182 -23.12 6.26 26.68
N ARG A 183 -22.65 5.28 27.44
CA ARG A 183 -21.67 5.46 28.52
C ARG A 183 -20.42 4.61 28.34
N ARG A 184 -20.54 3.39 27.82
CA ARG A 184 -19.43 2.46 27.56
C ARG A 184 -19.21 2.31 26.07
N VAL A 185 -18.03 2.69 25.58
CA VAL A 185 -17.71 2.66 24.15
C VAL A 185 -16.58 1.68 23.90
N GLY A 186 -16.83 0.75 22.99
CA GLY A 186 -15.87 -0.27 22.58
C GLY A 186 -14.70 0.28 21.77
N ILE A 187 -13.49 -0.17 22.10
CA ILE A 187 -12.28 0.12 21.32
C ILE A 187 -11.48 -1.17 21.08
N ASP A 188 -11.20 -1.49 19.82
CA ASP A 188 -10.16 -2.44 19.43
C ASP A 188 -8.80 -1.74 19.42
N GLY A 189 -7.94 -2.14 20.35
CA GLY A 189 -6.58 -1.64 20.51
C GLY A 189 -5.71 -1.82 19.25
N ARG A 190 -6.05 -2.75 18.36
CA ARG A 190 -5.31 -3.05 17.13
C ARG A 190 -5.82 -2.26 15.92
N SER A 191 -6.97 -1.60 16.02
CA SER A 191 -7.53 -0.80 14.93
C SER A 191 -7.18 0.68 15.09
N ALA A 192 -6.18 1.15 14.35
CA ALA A 192 -5.73 2.54 14.40
C ALA A 192 -6.87 3.53 14.09
N ASP A 193 -7.60 3.31 12.99
CA ASP A 193 -8.73 4.17 12.59
C ASP A 193 -9.84 4.19 13.64
N GLN A 194 -10.25 3.02 14.14
CA GLN A 194 -11.31 2.95 15.13
C GLN A 194 -10.91 3.67 16.42
N LYS A 195 -9.67 3.53 16.89
CA LYS A 195 -9.16 4.28 18.06
C LYS A 195 -9.28 5.78 17.84
N MET A 196 -8.79 6.28 16.70
CA MET A 196 -8.78 7.71 16.39
C MET A 196 -10.18 8.28 16.23
N LEU A 197 -11.04 7.61 15.44
CA LEU A 197 -12.41 8.04 15.18
C LEU A 197 -13.29 7.94 16.42
N THR A 198 -13.13 6.90 17.24
CA THR A 198 -13.85 6.78 18.51
C THR A 198 -13.51 7.93 19.44
N ARG A 199 -12.21 8.21 19.64
CA ARG A 199 -11.77 9.31 20.50
C ARG A 199 -12.28 10.66 19.99
N ALA A 200 -12.25 10.89 18.68
CA ALA A 200 -12.80 12.08 18.04
C ALA A 200 -14.31 12.24 18.30
N CYS A 201 -15.08 11.17 18.12
CA CYS A 201 -16.53 11.18 18.29
C CYS A 201 -16.97 11.46 19.73
N PHE A 202 -16.17 11.07 20.72
CA PHE A 202 -16.52 11.13 22.14
C PHE A 202 -15.68 12.12 22.96
N GLU A 203 -14.83 12.95 22.34
CA GLU A 203 -13.88 13.86 23.01
C GLU A 203 -14.53 14.75 24.09
N ARG A 204 -15.76 15.22 23.85
CA ARG A 204 -16.51 16.11 24.76
C ARG A 204 -17.55 15.38 25.61
N ARG A 205 -17.52 14.05 25.66
CA ARG A 205 -18.48 13.23 26.41
C ARG A 205 -17.75 12.41 27.47
N ASN A 206 -18.34 12.33 28.65
CA ASN A 206 -17.83 11.43 29.69
C ASN A 206 -18.27 10.00 29.38
N VAL A 207 -17.40 9.24 28.71
CA VAL A 207 -17.60 7.82 28.39
C VAL A 207 -16.44 6.99 28.89
N GLU A 208 -16.74 5.76 29.29
CA GLU A 208 -15.78 4.71 29.59
C GLU A 208 -15.37 4.02 28.29
N TYR A 209 -14.06 3.95 28.02
CA TYR A 209 -13.53 3.17 26.90
C TYR A 209 -13.27 1.74 27.33
N VAL A 210 -13.97 0.80 26.70
CA VAL A 210 -13.88 -0.63 27.01
C VAL A 210 -13.07 -1.32 25.93
N ALA A 211 -11.91 -1.87 26.30
CA ALA A 211 -11.09 -2.67 25.40
C ALA A 211 -11.82 -3.94 24.98
N LEU A 212 -11.76 -4.25 23.68
CA LEU A 212 -12.37 -5.44 23.10
C LEU A 212 -11.74 -5.81 21.77
N SER A 213 -12.01 -7.01 21.28
CA SER A 213 -11.60 -7.40 19.93
C SER A 213 -12.64 -6.98 18.89
N TYR A 214 -12.19 -6.67 17.66
CA TYR A 214 -13.06 -6.41 16.50
C TYR A 214 -14.24 -7.42 16.48
N HIS A 215 -13.97 -8.72 16.44
CA HIS A 215 -14.98 -9.78 16.26
C HIS A 215 -16.07 -9.82 17.33
N GLU A 216 -15.77 -9.39 18.56
CA GLU A 216 -16.74 -9.40 19.66
C GLU A 216 -17.59 -8.13 19.72
N SER A 217 -17.20 -7.08 18.99
CA SER A 217 -17.79 -5.74 19.10
C SER A 217 -19.30 -5.75 18.97
N LEU A 218 -19.84 -6.26 17.86
CA LEU A 218 -21.28 -6.23 17.59
C LEU A 218 -22.06 -7.07 18.60
N ALA A 219 -21.55 -8.25 18.96
CA ALA A 219 -22.19 -9.13 19.95
C ALA A 219 -22.24 -8.47 21.34
N ARG A 220 -21.18 -7.77 21.76
CA ARG A 220 -21.13 -7.06 23.05
C ARG A 220 -22.04 -5.84 23.07
N VAL A 221 -22.19 -5.12 21.95
CA VAL A 221 -23.21 -4.07 21.84
C VAL A 221 -24.61 -4.69 21.96
N ALA A 222 -24.90 -5.79 21.24
CA ALA A 222 -26.22 -6.42 21.28
C ALA A 222 -26.59 -6.91 22.69
N ARG A 223 -25.64 -7.49 23.44
CA ARG A 223 -25.85 -8.01 24.80
C ARG A 223 -25.99 -6.94 25.88
N GLY A 224 -25.50 -5.71 25.65
CA GLY A 224 -25.50 -4.68 26.70
C GLY A 224 -24.20 -4.54 27.48
N ASP A 225 -23.14 -5.26 27.11
CA ASP A 225 -21.84 -5.18 27.79
C ASP A 225 -21.13 -3.84 27.51
N ILE A 226 -21.37 -3.29 26.33
CA ILE A 226 -20.97 -1.95 25.90
C ILE A 226 -22.17 -1.29 25.22
N ASP A 227 -22.17 0.04 25.11
CA ASP A 227 -23.32 0.78 24.57
C ASP A 227 -23.15 1.16 23.10
N ALA A 228 -21.91 1.35 22.66
CA ALA A 228 -21.63 1.64 21.25
C ALA A 228 -20.22 1.22 20.80
N VAL A 229 -20.03 1.15 19.50
CA VAL A 229 -18.72 0.95 18.86
C VAL A 229 -18.67 1.70 17.52
N VAL A 230 -17.52 2.29 17.18
CA VAL A 230 -17.29 2.82 15.83
C VAL A 230 -16.91 1.67 14.90
N TRP A 231 -17.58 1.56 13.77
CA TRP A 231 -17.45 0.39 12.90
C TRP A 231 -17.65 0.73 11.42
N ASN A 232 -16.98 -0.01 10.54
CA ASN A 232 -17.27 0.02 9.10
C ASN A 232 -18.49 -0.86 8.81
N VAL A 233 -19.60 -0.25 8.38
CA VAL A 233 -20.86 -0.96 8.11
C VAL A 233 -20.82 -1.58 6.72
N VAL A 234 -20.93 -2.91 6.67
CA VAL A 234 -21.01 -3.66 5.41
C VAL A 234 -22.47 -4.00 5.06
N ASP A 235 -23.32 -4.25 6.07
CA ASP A 235 -24.73 -4.61 5.88
C ASP A 235 -25.59 -4.11 7.06
N GLU A 236 -26.55 -3.23 6.78
CA GLU A 236 -27.50 -2.72 7.77
C GLU A 236 -28.56 -3.76 8.17
N GLN A 237 -28.89 -4.72 7.31
CA GLN A 237 -29.87 -5.77 7.64
C GLN A 237 -29.34 -6.68 8.76
N VAL A 238 -28.05 -7.00 8.74
CA VAL A 238 -27.39 -7.75 9.80
C VAL A 238 -27.45 -6.99 11.13
N LEU A 239 -27.27 -5.67 11.12
CA LEU A 239 -27.37 -4.85 12.32
C LEU A 239 -28.81 -4.84 12.88
N ASN A 240 -29.79 -4.63 12.01
CA ASN A 240 -31.20 -4.61 12.40
C ASN A 240 -31.63 -5.95 13.01
N GLY A 241 -31.19 -7.08 12.44
CA GLY A 241 -31.43 -8.42 12.98
C GLY A 241 -30.86 -8.65 14.38
N LEU A 242 -29.84 -7.87 14.78
CA LEU A 242 -29.24 -7.88 16.12
C LEU A 242 -29.84 -6.83 17.07
N GLY A 243 -30.88 -6.09 16.65
CA GLY A 243 -31.43 -4.96 17.41
C GLY A 243 -30.48 -3.78 17.52
N LEU A 244 -29.60 -3.63 16.54
CA LEU A 244 -28.61 -2.55 16.44
C LEU A 244 -29.01 -1.56 15.35
N GLU A 245 -28.59 -0.31 15.51
CA GLU A 245 -28.72 0.74 14.50
C GLU A 245 -27.35 1.36 14.20
N ALA A 246 -27.13 1.76 12.95
CA ALA A 246 -25.95 2.49 12.52
C ALA A 246 -26.26 3.98 12.37
N ARG A 247 -25.54 4.83 13.08
CA ARG A 247 -25.67 6.29 13.00
C ARG A 247 -24.46 6.92 12.33
N PRO A 248 -24.63 7.97 11.51
CA PRO A 248 -23.51 8.72 10.99
C PRO A 248 -22.69 9.31 12.15
N LEU A 249 -21.38 9.33 11.97
CA LEU A 249 -20.48 10.01 12.90
C LEU A 249 -20.57 11.54 12.69
N PRO A 250 -20.25 12.35 13.71
CA PRO A 250 -20.12 13.80 13.53
C PRO A 250 -19.17 14.12 12.37
N GLN A 251 -19.49 15.16 11.60
CA GLN A 251 -18.66 15.57 10.47
C GLN A 251 -17.23 15.87 10.93
N ASP A 252 -16.28 15.11 10.39
CA ASP A 252 -14.87 15.17 10.74
C ASP A 252 -14.03 14.79 9.51
N PRO A 253 -13.06 15.61 9.06
CA PRO A 253 -12.19 15.29 7.94
C PRO A 253 -11.47 13.94 8.07
N ARG A 254 -11.22 13.48 9.30
CA ARG A 254 -10.61 12.17 9.59
C ARG A 254 -11.46 11.00 9.09
N LEU A 255 -12.78 11.16 9.00
CA LEU A 255 -13.67 10.13 8.46
C LEU A 255 -13.36 9.84 6.99
N LEU A 256 -13.17 10.89 6.20
CA LEU A 256 -12.84 10.74 4.78
C LEU A 256 -11.44 10.13 4.61
N ALA A 257 -10.46 10.58 5.41
CA ALA A 257 -9.11 10.01 5.41
C ALA A 257 -9.10 8.52 5.83
N ALA A 258 -10.02 8.08 6.69
CA ALA A 258 -10.12 6.66 7.06
C ALA A 258 -10.57 5.77 5.88
N THR A 259 -11.19 6.35 4.86
CA THR A 259 -11.69 5.62 3.67
C THR A 259 -10.65 5.50 2.54
N GLU A 260 -9.56 6.25 2.62
CA GLU A 260 -8.53 6.31 1.59
C GLU A 260 -7.43 5.28 1.85
N ALA A 261 -7.07 4.50 0.82
CA ALA A 261 -5.97 3.56 0.89
C ALA A 261 -4.64 4.24 0.61
N VAL A 262 -3.66 3.92 1.44
CA VAL A 262 -2.26 4.36 1.31
C VAL A 262 -1.35 3.15 1.33
N VAL A 263 -0.35 3.13 0.43
CA VAL A 263 0.74 2.16 0.45
C VAL A 263 1.97 2.81 1.06
N LEU A 264 2.45 2.24 2.15
CA LEU A 264 3.65 2.64 2.86
C LEU A 264 4.82 1.72 2.52
N ILE A 265 6.01 2.30 2.44
CA ILE A 265 7.30 1.61 2.37
C ILE A 265 8.25 2.21 3.42
N ARG A 266 9.38 1.56 3.68
CA ARG A 266 10.47 2.21 4.43
C ARG A 266 11.06 3.36 3.61
N ALA A 267 11.36 4.48 4.26
CA ALA A 267 11.82 5.69 3.58
C ALA A 267 13.17 5.51 2.86
N ASP A 268 14.01 4.62 3.37
CA ASP A 268 15.33 4.26 2.83
C ASP A 268 15.30 3.09 1.84
N ASP A 269 14.12 2.53 1.54
CA ASP A 269 13.96 1.45 0.57
C ASP A 269 13.86 1.98 -0.86
N TYR A 270 15.00 2.49 -1.35
CA TYR A 270 15.14 3.00 -2.71
C TYR A 270 14.77 1.95 -3.79
N PRO A 271 15.15 0.66 -3.67
CA PRO A 271 14.75 -0.35 -4.66
C PRO A 271 13.24 -0.48 -4.82
N ILE A 272 12.49 -0.61 -3.72
CA ILE A 272 11.03 -0.70 -3.77
C ILE A 272 10.43 0.61 -4.28
N LYS A 273 10.97 1.77 -3.86
CA LYS A 273 10.52 3.08 -4.35
C LYS A 273 10.68 3.23 -5.86
N THR A 274 11.81 2.83 -6.41
CA THR A 274 12.07 2.86 -7.86
C THR A 274 11.16 1.90 -8.60
N LEU A 275 10.98 0.68 -8.10
CA LEU A 275 10.04 -0.28 -8.66
C LEU A 275 8.61 0.29 -8.72
N PHE A 276 8.18 0.90 -7.61
CA PHE A 276 6.86 1.49 -7.50
C PHE A 276 6.66 2.63 -8.52
N ASN A 277 7.62 3.55 -8.62
CA ASN A 277 7.58 4.66 -9.57
C ASN A 277 7.57 4.21 -11.05
N ALA A 278 8.18 3.06 -11.34
CA ALA A 278 8.25 2.51 -12.69
C ALA A 278 6.93 1.83 -13.11
N LEU A 279 6.31 1.09 -12.19
CA LEU A 279 5.20 0.19 -12.52
C LEU A 279 3.82 0.77 -12.22
N VAL A 280 3.71 1.70 -11.27
CA VAL A 280 2.41 2.07 -10.72
C VAL A 280 1.73 3.15 -11.55
N ASP A 281 0.60 2.74 -12.13
CA ASP A 281 -0.41 3.63 -12.70
C ASP A 281 -1.62 3.66 -11.75
N LYS A 282 -1.80 4.80 -11.08
CA LYS A 282 -2.88 5.02 -10.13
C LYS A 282 -4.26 4.86 -10.79
N GLU A 283 -4.46 5.41 -11.97
CA GLU A 283 -5.78 5.37 -12.63
C GLU A 283 -6.12 3.96 -13.08
N ARG A 284 -5.14 3.21 -13.58
CA ARG A 284 -5.33 1.79 -13.93
C ARG A 284 -5.72 0.96 -12.71
N LEU A 285 -5.10 1.18 -11.55
CA LEU A 285 -5.48 0.50 -10.31
C LEU A 285 -6.92 0.86 -9.89
N LEU A 286 -7.27 2.15 -9.91
CA LEU A 286 -8.60 2.60 -9.51
C LEU A 286 -9.69 2.06 -10.43
N ASP A 287 -9.44 2.03 -11.75
CA ASP A 287 -10.35 1.40 -12.71
C ASP A 287 -10.53 -0.09 -12.41
N HIS A 288 -9.43 -0.82 -12.21
CA HIS A 288 -9.46 -2.24 -11.85
C HIS A 288 -10.27 -2.48 -10.58
N GLN A 289 -10.02 -1.72 -9.51
CA GLN A 289 -10.75 -1.82 -8.27
C GLN A 289 -12.26 -1.59 -8.47
N ARG A 290 -12.65 -0.56 -9.23
CA ARG A 290 -14.06 -0.26 -9.52
C ARG A 290 -14.75 -1.40 -10.26
N ARG A 291 -14.07 -1.99 -11.25
CA ARG A 291 -14.59 -3.13 -12.02
C ARG A 291 -14.82 -4.36 -11.14
N VAL A 292 -13.92 -4.64 -10.19
CA VAL A 292 -14.12 -5.70 -9.20
C VAL A 292 -15.31 -5.40 -8.29
N ILE A 293 -15.40 -4.17 -7.76
CA ILE A 293 -16.51 -3.77 -6.88
C ILE A 293 -17.87 -3.90 -7.59
N ARG A 294 -17.93 -3.60 -8.89
CA ARG A 294 -19.14 -3.73 -9.72
C ARG A 294 -19.44 -5.17 -10.16
N GLY A 295 -18.54 -6.12 -9.90
CA GLY A 295 -18.66 -7.50 -10.38
C GLY A 295 -18.40 -7.68 -11.88
N GLU A 296 -17.78 -6.71 -12.53
CA GLU A 296 -17.38 -6.77 -13.95
C GLU A 296 -16.06 -7.53 -14.16
N LEU A 297 -15.31 -7.75 -13.07
CA LEU A 297 -14.04 -8.45 -13.04
C LEU A 297 -13.92 -9.28 -11.76
N GLU A 298 -13.58 -10.56 -11.89
CA GLU A 298 -13.28 -11.38 -10.72
C GLU A 298 -11.89 -11.01 -10.15
N PRO A 299 -11.76 -10.87 -8.82
CA PRO A 299 -10.50 -10.48 -8.22
C PRO A 299 -9.48 -11.62 -8.27
N HIS A 300 -8.22 -11.24 -8.45
CA HIS A 300 -7.06 -12.12 -8.37
C HIS A 300 -5.98 -11.46 -7.52
N TYR A 301 -5.72 -12.01 -6.33
CA TYR A 301 -4.75 -11.50 -5.35
C TYR A 301 -4.03 -12.64 -4.62
#